data_AF-A0A2K3KFX1-F1
#
_entry.id   AF-A0A2K3KFX1-F1
#
_cell.length_a   1.000
_cell.length_b   1.000
_cell.length_c   1.000
_cell.angle_alpha   90.00
_cell.angle_beta   90.00
_cell.angle_gamma   90.00
#
_symmetry.space_group_name_H-M   'P 1'
#
loop_
_entity.id
_entity.type
_entity.pdbx_description
1 polymer ?
#
loop_
_entity_poly.entity_id
_entity_poly.type
_entity_poly.pdbx_seq_one_letter_code
_entity_poly.pdbx_strand_id
1 'polypeptide(L)'
;MIGSLLYLTASRPDITFAVGVCARYQAKSKMSHLVQVKRILKYIKGTSDYGILYSQTKNSTLVEYCDADWAGSADDRKSTSGGCFFLGD
;
A
#
# COMPACT_ATOMS: atom_id res chain seq x y z
N MET A 1 -12.45 -3.62 -12.17
CA MET A 1 -11.82 -4.64 -11.29
C MET A 1 -10.63 -4.07 -10.51
N ILE A 2 -9.59 -3.55 -11.17
CA ILE A 2 -8.44 -2.94 -10.45
C ILE A 2 -8.85 -1.75 -9.59
N GLY A 3 -9.73 -0.86 -10.06
CA GLY A 3 -10.18 0.29 -9.27
C GLY A 3 -10.80 -0.08 -7.91
N SER A 4 -11.66 -1.12 -7.88
CA SER A 4 -12.24 -1.63 -6.63
C SER A 4 -11.19 -2.24 -5.70
N LEU A 5 -10.16 -2.88 -6.26
CA LEU A 5 -9.03 -3.40 -5.49
C LEU A 5 -8.17 -2.27 -4.91
N LEU A 6 -7.94 -1.19 -5.67
CA LEU A 6 -7.24 0.01 -5.19
C LEU A 6 -8.00 0.71 -4.06
N TYR A 7 -9.34 0.69 -4.08
CA TYR A 7 -10.11 1.17 -2.94
C TYR A 7 -9.86 0.31 -1.69
N LEU A 8 -9.83 -1.01 -1.87
CA LEU A 8 -9.63 -1.94 -0.76
C LEU A 8 -8.26 -1.81 -0.09
N THR A 9 -7.21 -1.32 -0.79
CA THR A 9 -5.88 -1.16 -0.20
C THR A 9 -5.86 -0.18 0.97
N ALA A 10 -6.84 0.72 1.08
CA ALA A 10 -6.95 1.66 2.20
C ALA A 10 -7.12 0.93 3.54
N SER A 11 -8.04 -0.04 3.62
CA SER A 11 -8.25 -0.87 4.81
C SER A 11 -7.41 -2.15 4.82
N ARG A 12 -6.82 -2.51 3.67
CA ARG A 12 -6.03 -3.73 3.51
C ARG A 12 -4.64 -3.45 2.93
N PRO A 13 -3.70 -2.95 3.76
CA PRO A 13 -2.37 -2.60 3.29
C PRO A 13 -1.57 -3.82 2.79
N ASP A 14 -1.89 -5.02 3.28
CA ASP A 14 -1.29 -6.30 2.92
C ASP A 14 -1.39 -6.64 1.42
N ILE A 15 -2.42 -6.16 0.72
CA ILE A 15 -2.61 -6.39 -0.73
C ILE A 15 -2.06 -5.25 -1.61
N THR A 16 -1.60 -4.14 -1.01
CA THR A 16 -1.25 -2.90 -1.72
C THR A 16 -0.22 -3.12 -2.82
N PHE A 17 0.85 -3.84 -2.50
CA PHE A 17 1.90 -4.13 -3.47
C PHE A 17 1.39 -4.95 -4.67
N ALA A 18 0.66 -6.04 -4.39
CA ALA A 18 0.15 -6.92 -5.43
C ALA A 18 -0.85 -6.22 -6.36
N VAL A 19 -1.75 -5.42 -5.79
CA VAL A 19 -2.71 -4.59 -6.54
C VAL A 19 -1.99 -3.52 -7.36
N GLY A 20 -1.00 -2.84 -6.76
CA GLY A 20 -0.20 -1.82 -7.43
C GLY A 20 0.55 -2.34 -8.64
N VAL A 21 1.14 -3.55 -8.56
CA VAL A 21 1.76 -4.21 -9.71
C VAL A 21 0.74 -4.49 -10.81
N CYS A 22 -0.45 -4.99 -10.46
CA CYS A 22 -1.51 -5.27 -11.44
C CYS A 22 -2.04 -3.98 -12.11
N ALA A 23 -2.10 -2.87 -11.37
CA ALA A 23 -2.57 -1.59 -11.88
C ALA A 23 -1.69 -1.03 -13.00
N ARG A 24 -0.37 -1.24 -12.94
CA ARG A 24 0.58 -0.79 -13.99
C ARG A 24 0.26 -1.38 -15.37
N TYR A 25 -0.31 -2.58 -15.41
CA TYR A 25 -0.64 -3.28 -16.66
C TYR A 25 -2.14 -3.21 -17.01
N GLN A 26 -2.92 -2.36 -16.33
CA GLN A 26 -4.36 -2.26 -16.55
C GLN A 26 -4.70 -1.81 -17.97
N ALA A 27 -3.95 -0.85 -18.54
CA ALA A 27 -4.20 -0.34 -19.89
C ALA A 27 -4.01 -1.39 -20.98
N LYS A 28 -3.09 -2.34 -20.78
CA LYS A 28 -2.81 -3.44 -21.71
C LYS A 28 -2.60 -4.75 -20.96
N SER A 29 -3.69 -5.29 -20.43
CA SER A 29 -3.64 -6.52 -19.63
C SER A 29 -3.41 -7.75 -20.51
N LYS A 30 -2.75 -8.76 -19.93
CA LYS A 30 -2.49 -10.08 -20.51
C LYS A 30 -3.18 -11.14 -19.66
N MET A 31 -3.37 -12.34 -20.22
CA MET A 31 -3.95 -13.47 -19.50
C MET A 31 -3.23 -13.78 -18.18
N SER A 32 -1.90 -13.66 -18.15
CA SER A 32 -1.11 -13.81 -16.92
C SER A 32 -1.50 -12.82 -15.83
N HIS A 33 -1.73 -11.55 -16.18
CA HIS A 33 -2.17 -10.53 -15.22
C HIS A 33 -3.58 -10.84 -14.68
N LEU A 34 -4.49 -11.34 -15.51
CA LEU A 34 -5.83 -11.77 -15.07
C LEU A 34 -5.78 -12.93 -14.07
N VAL A 35 -4.87 -13.89 -14.26
CA VAL A 35 -4.65 -14.99 -13.30
C VAL A 35 -4.19 -14.44 -11.95
N GLN A 36 -3.29 -13.45 -11.94
CA GLN A 36 -2.83 -12.82 -10.70
C GLN A 36 -3.95 -12.06 -10.00
N VAL A 37 -4.79 -11.32 -10.73
CA VAL A 37 -5.96 -10.64 -10.15
C VAL A 37 -6.94 -11.65 -9.55
N LYS A 38 -7.19 -12.79 -10.20
CA LYS A 38 -8.02 -13.87 -9.63
C LYS A 38 -7.45 -14.42 -8.33
N ARG A 39 -6.12 -14.53 -8.21
CA ARG A 39 -5.46 -14.95 -6.95
C ARG A 39 -5.68 -13.93 -5.83
N ILE A 40 -5.56 -12.63 -6.14
CA ILE A 40 -5.86 -11.55 -5.18
C ILE A 40 -7.31 -11.66 -4.71
N LEU A 41 -8.27 -11.85 -5.63
CA LEU A 41 -9.68 -12.01 -5.29
C LEU A 41 -9.94 -13.26 -4.42
N LYS A 42 -9.27 -14.39 -4.72
CA LYS A 42 -9.37 -15.61 -3.91
C LYS A 42 -8.83 -15.38 -2.50
N TYR A 43 -7.72 -14.66 -2.36
CA TYR A 43 -7.14 -14.31 -1.08
C TYR A 43 -8.08 -13.41 -0.26
N ILE A 44 -8.63 -12.36 -0.87
CA ILE A 44 -9.61 -11.48 -0.24
C ILE A 44 -10.85 -12.27 0.22
N LYS A 45 -11.35 -13.18 -0.62
CA LYS A 45 -12.49 -14.04 -0.27
C LYS A 45 -12.21 -14.92 0.95
N GLY A 46 -10.99 -15.44 1.09
CA GLY A 46 -10.60 -16.25 2.25
C GLY A 46 -10.24 -15.44 3.49
N THR A 47 -10.13 -14.12 3.36
CA THR A 47 -9.75 -13.19 4.44
C THR A 47 -10.72 -12.02 4.50
N SER A 48 -12.02 -12.27 4.27
CA SER A 48 -13.05 -11.23 4.25
C SER A 48 -13.18 -10.50 5.58
N ASP A 49 -12.90 -11.22 6.67
CA ASP A 49 -13.07 -10.73 8.03
C ASP A 49 -11.83 -9.98 8.55
N TYR A 50 -10.78 -9.91 7.73
CA TYR A 50 -9.52 -9.24 8.05
C TYR A 50 -9.44 -7.88 7.35
N GLY A 51 -9.12 -6.85 8.11
CA GLY A 51 -8.90 -5.49 7.61
C GLY A 51 -8.73 -4.50 8.75
N ILE A 52 -8.21 -3.33 8.42
CA ILE A 52 -8.10 -2.20 9.34
C ILE A 52 -9.42 -1.42 9.27
N LEU A 53 -10.07 -1.28 10.41
CA LEU A 53 -11.22 -0.39 10.57
C LEU A 53 -10.73 0.96 11.12
N TYR A 54 -10.77 1.99 10.29
CA TYR A 54 -10.55 3.35 10.75
C TYR A 54 -11.83 3.89 11.39
N SER A 55 -11.76 4.22 12.67
CA SER A 55 -12.83 4.90 13.39
C SER A 55 -12.38 6.33 13.73
N GLN A 56 -13.31 7.28 13.65
CA GLN A 56 -13.01 8.64 14.06
C GLN A 56 -12.85 8.70 15.58
N THR A 57 -11.67 9.04 16.06
CA THR A 57 -11.40 9.27 17.48
C THR A 57 -11.26 10.77 17.72
N LYS A 58 -11.87 11.30 18.78
CA LYS A 58 -11.86 12.76 19.06
C LYS A 58 -10.47 13.32 19.39
N ASN A 59 -9.55 12.46 19.84
CA ASN A 59 -8.21 12.84 20.32
C ASN A 59 -7.09 12.06 19.62
N SER A 60 -7.20 11.76 18.32
CA SER A 60 -6.08 11.13 17.62
C SER A 60 -4.98 12.16 17.35
N THR A 61 -3.82 12.00 17.97
CA THR A 61 -2.62 12.76 17.57
C THR A 61 -1.94 12.06 16.40
N LEU A 62 -1.53 12.82 15.39
CA LEU A 62 -0.68 12.35 14.31
C LEU A 62 0.73 12.88 14.59
N VAL A 63 1.65 11.97 14.89
CA VAL A 63 3.07 12.29 15.11
C VAL A 63 3.85 11.85 13.89
N GLU A 64 4.62 12.78 13.32
CA GLU A 64 5.47 12.54 12.16
C GLU A 64 6.93 12.75 12.55
N TYR A 65 7.77 11.81 12.11
CA TYR A 65 9.22 11.96 12.17
C TYR A 65 9.74 11.96 10.74
N CYS A 66 10.53 12.96 10.41
CA CYS A 66 11.22 13.07 9.13
C CYS A 66 12.72 13.00 9.36
N ASP A 67 13.40 12.23 8.52
CA ASP A 67 14.85 12.16 8.48
C ASP A 67 15.33 12.40 7.05
N ALA A 68 16.50 13.02 6.92
CA ALA A 68 17.12 13.28 5.65
C ALA A 68 18.63 13.07 5.78
N ASP A 69 19.15 12.12 5.03
CA ASP A 69 20.56 11.83 4.94
C ASP A 69 21.11 12.36 3.60
N TRP A 70 22.17 13.15 3.64
CA TRP A 70 22.89 13.62 2.45
C TRP A 70 24.17 12.80 2.26
N ALA A 71 24.29 12.21 1.07
CA ALA A 71 25.46 11.45 0.65
C ALA A 71 25.68 10.15 1.45
N GLY A 72 24.67 9.67 2.18
CA GLY A 72 24.66 8.35 2.79
C GLY A 72 24.80 7.19 1.80
N SER A 73 24.45 7.40 0.53
CA SER A 73 24.77 6.46 -0.54
C SER A 73 26.15 6.77 -1.12
N ALA A 74 27.11 5.87 -0.90
CA ALA A 74 28.48 5.99 -1.42
C ALA A 74 28.53 5.96 -2.97
N ASP A 75 27.58 5.26 -3.60
CA ASP A 75 27.57 5.03 -5.04
C ASP A 75 27.09 6.25 -5.83
N ASP A 76 25.99 6.88 -5.42
CA ASP A 76 25.36 7.97 -6.19
C ASP A 76 25.23 9.30 -5.43
N ARG A 77 25.64 9.36 -4.15
CA ARG A 77 25.65 10.56 -3.29
C ARG A 77 24.33 11.33 -3.24
N LYS A 78 23.22 10.67 -3.58
CA LYS A 78 21.90 11.29 -3.57
C LYS A 78 21.42 11.46 -2.14
N SER A 79 20.66 12.52 -1.92
CA SER A 79 19.93 12.72 -0.68
C SER A 79 18.82 11.68 -0.57
N THR A 80 18.71 11.02 0.57
CA THR A 80 17.62 10.09 0.89
C THR A 80 16.77 10.71 1.99
N SER A 81 15.48 10.89 1.74
CA SER A 81 14.51 11.35 2.74
C SER A 81 13.64 10.20 3.19
N GLY A 82 13.49 10.02 4.50
CA GLY A 82 12.60 9.06 5.14
C GLY A 82 11.57 9.76 6.01
N GLY A 83 10.41 9.13 6.17
CA GLY A 83 9.35 9.62 7.05
C GLY A 83 8.66 8.45 7.75
N CYS A 84 8.24 8.67 9.00
CA CYS A 84 7.43 7.74 9.77
C CYS A 84 6.25 8.47 10.40
N PHE A 85 5.05 7.91 10.23
CA PHE A 85 3.80 8.48 10.70
C PHE A 85 3.16 7.56 11.74
N PHE A 86 2.87 8.09 12.91
CA PHE A 86 2.18 7.42 14.00
C PHE A 86 0.83 8.10 14.22
N LEU A 87 -0.24 7.32 14.21
CA LEU A 87 -1.60 7.82 14.41
C LEU A 87 -2.20 7.12 15.64
N GLY A 88 -2.46 7.89 16.69
CA GLY A 88 -2.92 7.39 18.00
C GLY A 88 -2.02 7.86 19.15
N ASP A 89 -2.35 7.45 20.38
CA ASP A 89 -1.53 7.64 21.59
C ASP A 89 -0.53 6.49 21.78
#